data_AF-A0A386TCS4-F1
#
_entry.id   AF-A0A386TCS4-F1
#
_cell.length_a   1.000
_cell.length_b   1.000
_cell.length_c   1.000
_cell.angle_alpha   90.00
_cell.angle_beta   90.00
_cell.angle_gamma   90.00
#
_symmetry.space_group_name_H-M   'P 1'
#
loop_
_entity.id
_entity.type
_entity.pdbx_description
1 polymer ?
#
loop_
_entity_poly.entity_id
_entity_poly.type
_entity_poly.pdbx_seq_one_letter_code
_entity_poly.pdbx_strand_id
1 'polypeptide(L)'
;MSTKKTSSFRTQALSVLTVRHGREVAEALRASAIRKLLHGEYKYIQAAVMRLESGEVTDERVLHPLETVREKIGQLLPAEVIGSKAEFIHAGYDSEGDIWAVATVPDYSGRGTELQAIVSKIERFLEVRQKLIDEALGERLYSSLLR
;
A
#
# COMPACT_ATOMS: atom_id res chain seq x y z
N MET A 1 4.05 -10.27 33.15
CA MET A 1 3.02 -9.20 33.02
C MET A 1 3.39 -8.06 32.05
N SER A 2 4.61 -7.97 31.51
CA SER A 2 5.05 -6.87 30.63
C SER A 2 4.64 -7.00 29.15
N THR A 3 4.54 -8.22 28.61
CA THR A 3 4.31 -8.48 27.16
C THR A 3 2.93 -8.06 26.64
N LYS A 4 1.87 -8.18 27.45
CA LYS A 4 0.50 -7.81 27.04
C LYS A 4 0.31 -6.31 26.77
N LYS A 5 1.05 -5.44 27.48
CA LYS A 5 0.96 -3.99 27.25
C LYS A 5 1.65 -3.57 25.95
N THR A 6 2.76 -4.24 25.60
CA THR A 6 3.52 -3.93 24.38
C THR A 6 2.82 -4.40 23.11
N SER A 7 2.20 -5.59 23.10
CA SER A 7 1.46 -6.05 21.90
C SER A 7 0.21 -5.21 21.65
N SER A 8 -0.53 -4.84 22.72
CA SER A 8 -1.68 -3.94 22.62
C SER A 8 -1.32 -2.58 22.01
N PHE A 9 -0.17 -2.00 22.38
CA PHE A 9 0.33 -0.76 21.80
C PHE A 9 0.70 -0.92 20.31
N ARG A 10 1.35 -2.02 19.94
CA ARG A 10 1.73 -2.31 18.56
C ARG A 10 0.51 -2.47 17.65
N THR A 11 -0.49 -3.23 18.09
CA THR A 11 -1.74 -3.43 17.35
C THR A 11 -2.51 -2.10 17.18
N GLN A 12 -2.53 -1.25 18.21
CA GLN A 12 -3.12 0.09 18.12
C GLN A 12 -2.38 0.98 17.11
N ALA A 13 -1.03 0.99 17.17
CA ALA A 13 -0.22 1.76 16.22
C ALA A 13 -0.45 1.30 14.77
N LEU A 14 -0.48 -0.02 14.53
CA LEU A 14 -0.78 -0.59 13.22
C LEU A 14 -2.20 -0.22 12.74
N SER A 15 -3.18 -0.20 13.64
CA SER A 15 -4.56 0.21 13.31
C SER A 15 -4.61 1.66 12.83
N VAL A 16 -3.96 2.58 13.56
CA VAL A 16 -3.88 4.00 13.18
C VAL A 16 -3.15 4.18 11.85
N LEU A 17 -2.02 3.49 11.65
CA LEU A 17 -1.26 3.55 10.40
C LEU A 17 -2.06 3.00 9.22
N THR A 18 -2.79 1.90 9.40
CA THR A 18 -3.62 1.31 8.36
C THR A 18 -4.72 2.27 7.92
N VAL A 19 -5.42 2.91 8.88
CA VAL A 19 -6.43 3.93 8.58
C VAL A 19 -5.84 5.13 7.85
N ARG A 20 -4.68 5.61 8.31
CA ARG A 20 -3.97 6.73 7.66
C ARG A 20 -3.63 6.39 6.20
N HIS A 21 -2.98 5.25 5.96
CA HIS A 21 -2.62 4.86 4.59
C HIS A 21 -3.84 4.59 3.72
N GLY A 22 -4.92 4.06 4.28
CA GLY A 22 -6.19 3.90 3.58
C GLY A 22 -6.73 5.24 3.07
N ARG A 23 -6.70 6.28 3.91
CA ARG A 23 -7.10 7.64 3.51
C ARG A 23 -6.16 8.26 2.47
N GLU A 24 -4.86 8.05 2.58
CA GLU A 24 -3.87 8.50 1.58
C GLU A 24 -4.13 7.85 0.20
N VAL A 25 -4.53 6.57 0.17
CA VAL A 25 -4.96 5.88 -1.06
C VAL A 25 -6.26 6.50 -1.60
N ALA A 26 -7.26 6.69 -0.76
CA ALA A 26 -8.54 7.27 -1.16
C ALA A 26 -8.36 8.67 -1.77
N GLU A 27 -7.55 9.51 -1.15
CA GLU A 27 -7.20 10.85 -1.63
C GLU A 27 -6.51 10.78 -3.00
N ALA A 28 -5.51 9.90 -3.15
CA ALA A 28 -4.80 9.73 -4.41
C ALA A 28 -5.72 9.28 -5.55
N LEU A 29 -6.62 8.33 -5.27
CA LEU A 29 -7.59 7.86 -6.27
C LEU A 29 -8.60 8.94 -6.66
N ARG A 30 -9.03 9.79 -5.72
CA ARG A 30 -9.92 10.93 -6.01
C ARG A 30 -9.24 12.01 -6.83
N ALA A 31 -8.01 12.37 -6.47
CA ALA A 31 -7.28 13.46 -7.13
C ALA A 31 -6.79 13.07 -8.53
N SER A 32 -6.63 11.77 -8.80
CA SER A 32 -6.04 11.31 -10.05
C SER A 32 -7.00 11.40 -11.24
N ALA A 33 -6.43 11.63 -12.43
CA ALA A 33 -7.14 11.51 -13.70
C ALA A 33 -7.52 10.06 -14.05
N ILE A 34 -7.18 9.08 -13.20
CA ILE A 34 -7.41 7.65 -13.44
C ILE A 34 -8.89 7.31 -13.61
N ARG A 35 -9.79 8.15 -13.08
CA ARG A 35 -11.24 8.03 -13.28
C ARG A 35 -11.62 7.82 -14.75
N LYS A 36 -10.96 8.52 -15.68
CA LYS A 36 -11.23 8.39 -17.13
C LYS A 36 -10.77 7.04 -17.68
N LEU A 37 -9.71 6.48 -17.12
CA LEU A 37 -9.11 5.20 -17.52
C LEU A 37 -9.91 3.99 -16.98
N LEU A 38 -10.70 4.20 -15.92
CA LEU A 38 -11.42 3.15 -15.20
C LEU A 38 -12.94 3.19 -15.45
N HIS A 39 -13.38 3.75 -16.57
CA HIS A 39 -14.78 4.17 -16.79
C HIS A 39 -15.86 3.09 -16.59
N GLY A 40 -15.57 1.80 -16.85
CA GLY A 40 -16.51 0.69 -16.62
C GLY A 40 -16.56 0.16 -15.18
N GLU A 41 -15.56 0.53 -14.40
CA GLU A 41 -15.19 -0.09 -13.13
C GLU A 41 -15.21 0.91 -11.96
N TYR A 42 -15.34 2.19 -12.30
CA TYR A 42 -15.23 3.29 -11.38
C TYR A 42 -16.24 3.24 -10.22
N LYS A 43 -17.44 2.70 -10.43
CA LYS A 43 -18.46 2.60 -9.37
C LYS A 43 -17.99 1.73 -8.20
N TYR A 44 -17.36 0.59 -8.47
CA TYR A 44 -16.89 -0.28 -7.41
C TYR A 44 -15.63 0.31 -6.73
N ILE A 45 -14.77 0.99 -7.49
CA ILE A 45 -13.60 1.70 -6.94
C ILE A 45 -14.05 2.84 -6.02
N GLN A 46 -15.09 3.57 -6.43
CA GLN A 46 -15.66 4.64 -5.63
C GLN A 46 -16.22 4.12 -4.30
N ALA A 47 -16.86 2.94 -4.29
CA ALA A 47 -17.30 2.31 -3.06
C ALA A 47 -16.12 1.95 -2.14
N ALA A 48 -15.01 1.44 -2.69
CA ALA A 48 -13.79 1.17 -1.93
C ALA A 48 -13.16 2.45 -1.37
N VAL A 49 -13.10 3.52 -2.16
CA VAL A 49 -12.63 4.85 -1.72
C VAL A 49 -13.44 5.36 -0.54
N MET A 50 -14.77 5.27 -0.59
CA MET A 50 -15.64 5.70 0.52
C MET A 50 -15.38 4.92 1.81
N ARG A 51 -15.13 3.61 1.70
CA ARG A 51 -14.79 2.75 2.85
C ARG A 51 -13.44 3.08 3.46
N LEU A 52 -12.44 3.33 2.61
CA LEU A 52 -11.12 3.75 3.05
C LEU A 52 -11.18 5.08 3.83
N GLU A 53 -12.05 6.00 3.40
CA GLU A 53 -12.26 7.28 4.09
C GLU A 53 -12.96 7.13 5.44
N SER A 54 -13.98 6.27 5.50
CA SER A 54 -14.68 5.94 6.75
C SER A 54 -13.80 5.16 7.73
N GLY A 55 -12.65 4.63 7.28
CA GLY A 55 -11.73 3.85 8.10
C GLY A 55 -12.04 2.35 8.11
N GLU A 56 -12.92 1.87 7.23
CA GLU A 56 -13.24 0.45 7.02
C GLU A 56 -12.11 -0.27 6.26
N VAL A 57 -10.88 -0.20 6.77
CA VAL A 57 -9.65 -0.62 6.08
C VAL A 57 -9.40 -2.13 6.09
N THR A 58 -10.08 -2.88 6.95
CA THR A 58 -9.94 -4.34 7.04
C THR A 58 -10.96 -5.08 6.15
N ASP A 59 -11.94 -4.38 5.57
CA ASP A 59 -12.98 -5.02 4.75
C ASP A 59 -12.41 -5.57 3.44
N GLU A 60 -12.65 -6.85 3.18
CA GLU A 60 -12.18 -7.54 1.97
C GLU A 60 -12.74 -6.94 0.67
N ARG A 61 -13.90 -6.28 0.76
CA ARG A 61 -14.52 -5.58 -0.39
C ARG A 61 -13.70 -4.39 -0.88
N VAL A 62 -12.68 -3.97 -0.13
CA VAL A 62 -11.71 -2.95 -0.53
C VAL A 62 -10.56 -3.55 -1.34
N LEU A 63 -10.23 -4.83 -1.15
CA LEU A 63 -9.03 -5.45 -1.75
C LEU A 63 -9.13 -5.58 -3.27
N HIS A 64 -10.17 -6.26 -3.74
CA HIS A 64 -10.33 -6.51 -5.17
C HIS A 64 -10.34 -5.20 -5.99
N PRO A 65 -11.04 -4.13 -5.57
CA PRO A 65 -10.96 -2.85 -6.27
C PRO A 65 -9.55 -2.24 -6.34
N LEU A 66 -8.76 -2.34 -5.27
CA LEU A 66 -7.39 -1.81 -5.24
C LEU A 66 -6.45 -2.64 -6.11
N GLU A 67 -6.63 -3.97 -6.14
CA GLU A 67 -5.91 -4.87 -7.04
C GLU A 67 -6.20 -4.53 -8.49
N THR A 68 -7.47 -4.33 -8.87
CA THR A 68 -7.81 -3.96 -10.25
C THR A 68 -7.21 -2.62 -10.64
N VAL A 69 -7.21 -1.63 -9.73
CA VAL A 69 -6.52 -0.36 -9.97
C VAL A 69 -5.02 -0.60 -10.20
N ARG A 70 -4.37 -1.38 -9.32
CA ARG A 70 -2.93 -1.68 -9.44
C ARG A 70 -2.61 -2.37 -10.77
N GLU A 71 -3.39 -3.37 -11.16
CA GLU A 71 -3.22 -4.10 -12.42
C GLU A 71 -3.36 -3.18 -13.62
N LYS A 72 -4.40 -2.33 -13.64
CA LYS A 72 -4.62 -1.39 -14.74
C LYS A 72 -3.54 -0.33 -14.82
N ILE A 73 -3.06 0.18 -13.70
CA ILE A 73 -1.90 1.06 -13.69
C ILE A 73 -0.67 0.33 -14.26
N GLY A 74 -0.44 -0.92 -13.84
CA GLY A 74 0.66 -1.75 -14.34
C GLY A 74 0.61 -1.96 -15.86
N GLN A 75 -0.57 -2.03 -16.46
CA GLN A 75 -0.74 -2.12 -17.91
C GLN A 75 -0.45 -0.79 -18.63
N LEU A 76 -0.65 0.36 -17.95
CA LEU A 76 -0.46 1.69 -18.52
C LEU A 76 0.97 2.22 -18.36
N LEU A 77 1.62 1.90 -17.24
CA LEU A 77 2.96 2.41 -16.91
C LEU A 77 4.02 2.21 -18.01
N PRO A 78 4.09 1.07 -18.72
CA PRO A 78 5.06 0.90 -19.80
C PRO A 78 4.95 1.95 -20.92
N ALA A 79 3.73 2.41 -21.21
CA ALA A 79 3.50 3.45 -22.23
C ALA A 79 3.88 4.86 -21.75
N GLU A 80 4.13 5.03 -20.45
CA GLU A 80 4.56 6.30 -19.86
C GLU A 80 6.07 6.42 -19.71
N VAL A 81 6.84 5.40 -20.10
CA VAL A 81 8.30 5.43 -20.01
C VAL A 81 8.85 6.37 -21.09
N ILE A 82 9.53 7.43 -20.65
CA ILE A 82 10.18 8.42 -21.53
C ILE A 82 11.69 8.17 -21.67
N GLY A 83 12.24 7.31 -20.83
CA GLY A 83 13.66 6.96 -20.84
C GLY A 83 14.02 6.06 -19.67
N SER A 84 15.28 6.10 -19.29
CA SER A 84 15.78 5.43 -18.10
C SER A 84 16.81 6.31 -17.40
N LYS A 85 16.91 6.15 -16.09
CA LYS A 85 17.87 6.87 -15.26
C LYS A 85 18.57 5.89 -14.33
N ALA A 86 19.77 6.25 -13.89
CA ALA A 86 20.49 5.51 -12.87
C ALA A 86 20.04 6.01 -11.49
N GLU A 87 19.62 5.09 -10.61
CA GLU A 87 19.30 5.38 -9.21
C GLU A 87 20.09 4.48 -8.28
N PHE A 88 20.45 5.03 -7.11
CA PHE A 88 21.03 4.24 -6.03
C PHE A 88 19.91 3.54 -5.28
N ILE A 89 19.95 2.21 -5.29
CA ILE A 89 19.03 1.35 -4.56
C ILE A 89 19.76 0.68 -3.40
N HIS A 90 19.09 0.60 -2.26
CA HIS A 90 19.62 -0.11 -1.10
C HIS A 90 19.63 -1.62 -1.40
N ALA A 91 20.81 -2.22 -1.46
CA ALA A 91 21.03 -3.61 -1.87
C ALA A 91 21.16 -4.59 -0.69
N GLY A 92 21.40 -4.08 0.53
CA GLY A 92 21.52 -4.89 1.72
C GLY A 92 22.42 -4.26 2.77
N TYR A 93 22.84 -5.05 3.75
CA TYR A 93 23.75 -4.64 4.81
C TYR A 93 24.89 -5.65 4.91
N ASP A 94 26.12 -5.18 5.12
CA ASP A 94 27.27 -6.00 5.48
C ASP A 94 27.88 -5.59 6.83
N SER A 95 29.06 -6.12 7.16
CA SER A 95 29.77 -5.79 8.41
C SER A 95 30.25 -4.35 8.50
N GLU A 96 30.28 -3.61 7.38
CA GLU A 96 30.75 -2.22 7.28
C GLU A 96 29.59 -1.23 7.16
N GLY A 97 28.38 -1.69 6.82
CA GLY A 97 27.15 -0.91 6.88
C GLY A 97 26.22 -1.16 5.69
N ASP A 98 25.58 -0.08 5.22
CA ASP A 98 24.61 -0.13 4.13
C ASP A 98 25.32 -0.34 2.78
N ILE A 99 24.91 -1.37 2.04
CA ILE A 99 25.36 -1.59 0.67
C ILE A 99 24.36 -0.93 -0.28
N TRP A 100 24.87 -0.04 -1.14
CA TRP A 100 24.10 0.61 -2.20
C TRP A 100 24.55 0.11 -3.57
N ALA A 101 23.58 -0.22 -4.43
CA ALA A 101 23.83 -0.59 -5.82
C ALA A 101 23.26 0.48 -6.76
N VAL A 102 23.87 0.65 -7.93
CA VAL A 102 23.30 1.48 -9.00
C VAL A 102 22.42 0.59 -9.87
N ALA A 103 21.16 0.96 -10.01
CA ALA A 103 20.22 0.29 -10.90
C ALA A 103 19.69 1.26 -11.97
N THR A 104 19.53 0.74 -13.18
CA THR A 104 18.81 1.45 -14.23
C THR A 104 17.32 1.27 -14.00
N VAL A 105 16.63 2.37 -13.72
CA VAL A 105 15.18 2.40 -13.48
C VAL A 105 14.48 3.17 -14.60
N PRO A 106 13.21 2.86 -14.92
CA PRO A 106 12.43 3.62 -15.88
C PRO A 106 12.29 5.08 -15.44
N ASP A 107 12.45 6.01 -16.38
CA ASP A 107 12.07 7.40 -16.20
C ASP A 107 10.68 7.60 -16.82
N TYR A 108 9.75 8.13 -16.03
CA TYR A 108 8.34 8.21 -16.40
C TYR A 108 7.95 9.65 -16.78
N SER A 109 6.96 9.77 -17.66
CA SER A 109 6.25 11.03 -17.88
C SER A 109 5.66 11.57 -16.55
N GLY A 110 5.23 12.83 -16.53
CA GLY A 110 4.52 13.39 -15.36
C GLY A 110 3.30 12.55 -14.96
N ARG A 111 2.54 12.07 -15.95
CA ARG A 111 1.42 11.15 -15.73
C ARG A 111 1.89 9.79 -15.21
N GLY A 112 2.97 9.22 -15.75
CA GLY A 112 3.52 7.96 -15.26
C GLY A 112 4.01 8.06 -13.82
N THR A 113 4.59 9.19 -13.42
CA THR A 113 5.00 9.49 -12.04
C THR A 113 3.80 9.52 -11.10
N GLU A 114 2.70 10.17 -11.49
CA GLU A 114 1.45 10.16 -10.72
C GLU A 114 0.89 8.74 -10.55
N LEU A 115 0.88 7.95 -11.63
CA LEU A 115 0.41 6.56 -11.61
C LEU A 115 1.27 5.69 -10.69
N GLN A 116 2.60 5.82 -10.76
CA GLN A 116 3.53 5.11 -9.88
C GLN A 116 3.33 5.48 -8.41
N ALA A 117 3.06 6.76 -8.13
CA ALA A 117 2.78 7.23 -6.77
C ALA A 117 1.49 6.63 -6.19
N ILE A 118 0.46 6.42 -7.02
CA ILE A 118 -0.77 5.72 -6.61
C ILE A 118 -0.47 4.26 -6.26
N VAL A 119 0.26 3.54 -7.12
CA VAL A 119 0.64 2.14 -6.87
C VAL A 119 1.43 2.02 -5.57
N SER A 120 2.41 2.90 -5.37
CA SER A 120 3.25 2.90 -4.16
C SER A 120 2.41 3.10 -2.87
N LYS A 121 1.38 3.95 -2.92
CA LYS A 121 0.46 4.15 -1.79
C LYS A 121 -0.41 2.91 -1.55
N ILE A 122 -0.92 2.29 -2.61
CA ILE A 122 -1.71 1.04 -2.51
C ILE A 122 -0.85 -0.06 -1.88
N GLU A 123 0.37 -0.26 -2.36
CA GLU A 123 1.28 -1.28 -1.84
C GLU A 123 1.61 -1.07 -0.36
N ARG A 124 1.97 0.16 0.02
CA ARG A 124 2.20 0.51 1.43
C ARG A 124 0.97 0.26 2.30
N PHE A 125 -0.22 0.61 1.81
CA PHE A 125 -1.46 0.34 2.52
C PHE A 125 -1.68 -1.16 2.74
N LEU A 126 -1.55 -1.97 1.68
CA LEU A 126 -1.73 -3.41 1.75
C LEU A 126 -0.72 -4.08 2.68
N GLU A 127 0.54 -3.65 2.65
CA GLU A 127 1.61 -4.15 3.53
C GLU A 127 1.28 -3.89 5.01
N VAL A 128 0.90 -2.64 5.34
CA VAL A 128 0.56 -2.27 6.73
C VAL A 128 -0.72 -2.96 7.19
N ARG A 129 -1.71 -3.09 6.32
CA ARG A 129 -2.94 -3.86 6.59
C ARG A 129 -2.63 -5.32 6.89
N GLN A 130 -1.76 -5.96 6.11
CA GLN A 130 -1.38 -7.35 6.35
C GLN A 130 -0.68 -7.51 7.70
N LYS A 131 0.27 -6.62 8.03
CA LYS A 131 0.92 -6.60 9.35
C LYS A 131 -0.07 -6.48 10.51
N LEU A 132 -1.12 -5.66 10.36
CA LEU A 132 -2.18 -5.53 11.36
C LEU A 132 -2.95 -6.85 11.54
N ILE A 133 -3.33 -7.50 10.44
CA ILE A 133 -4.06 -8.77 10.47
C ILE A 133 -3.19 -9.87 11.11
N ASP A 134 -1.93 -9.97 10.71
CA ASP A 134 -1.00 -10.96 11.23
C ASP A 134 -0.77 -10.80 12.74
N GLU A 135 -0.59 -9.56 13.22
CA GLU A 135 -0.43 -9.28 14.65
C GLU A 135 -1.71 -9.66 15.42
N ALA A 136 -2.89 -9.30 14.91
CA ALA A 136 -4.17 -9.62 15.56
C ALA A 136 -4.44 -11.14 15.60
N LEU A 137 -4.11 -11.87 14.54
CA LEU A 137 -4.20 -13.33 14.49
C LEU A 137 -3.19 -13.99 15.44
N GLY A 138 -1.97 -13.47 15.50
CA GLY A 138 -0.93 -13.92 16.43
C GLY A 138 -1.34 -13.76 17.89
N GLU A 139 -1.89 -12.60 18.27
CA GLU A 139 -2.42 -12.35 19.61
C GLU A 139 -3.56 -13.31 19.99
N ARG A 140 -4.46 -13.61 19.04
CA ARG A 140 -5.56 -14.54 19.24
C ARG A 140 -5.06 -15.97 19.45
N LEU A 141 -4.13 -16.43 18.60
CA LEU A 141 -3.53 -17.77 18.71
C LEU A 141 -2.79 -17.94 20.04
N TYR A 142 -1.95 -16.96 20.41
CA TYR A 142 -1.24 -16.97 21.69
C TYR A 142 -2.21 -17.04 22.88
N SER A 143 -3.31 -16.28 22.82
CA SER A 143 -4.33 -16.30 23.85
C SER A 143 -5.08 -17.62 23.95
N SER A 144 -5.24 -18.36 22.84
CA SER A 144 -5.84 -19.69 22.85
C SER A 144 -4.92 -20.80 23.36
N LEU A 145 -3.60 -20.67 23.18
CA LEU A 145 -2.62 -21.64 23.65
C LEU A 145 -2.32 -21.55 25.16
N LEU A 146 -2.65 -20.41 25.78
CA LEU A 146 -2.50 -20.19 27.22
C LEU A 146 -3.77 -20.54 28.04
N ARG A 147 -4.79 -21.11 27.41
CA ARG A 147 -5.98 -21.65 28.07
C ARG A 147 -5.89 -23.16 28.16
#